data_AF-A0A661M9D7-F1
#
_entry.id   AF-A0A661M9D7-F1
#
_cell.length_a   1.000
_cell.length_b   1.000
_cell.length_c   1.000
_cell.angle_alpha   90.00
_cell.angle_beta   90.00
_cell.angle_gamma   90.00
#
_symmetry.space_group_name_H-M   'P 1'
#
loop_
_entity.id
_entity.type
_entity.pdbx_description
1 polymer ?
#
loop_
_entity_poly.entity_id
_entity_poly.type
_entity_poly.pdbx_seq_one_letter_code
_entity_poly.pdbx_strand_id
1 'polypeptide(L)'
;MPALRSYVLTGQPRWGCSVLGCSSSSEGGYSAPAPNDALPPLSAVPDADIGRIVDSSGREVLLRGVNVNAHVEYWQYDPELFTTYPFTEEDAYTVAAMGWTMVRLLLSWSRVEPEPGVYGEAYLDEIAA
;
A
#
# COMPACT_ATOMS: atom_id res chain seq x y z
N MET A 1 1.30 65.78 -2.67
CA MET A 1 2.26 66.24 -1.62
C MET A 1 1.56 67.29 -0.77
N PRO A 2 1.65 67.29 0.58
CA PRO A 2 1.40 66.24 1.56
C PRO A 2 0.17 66.56 2.47
N ALA A 3 -0.54 65.54 2.94
CA ALA A 3 -0.69 65.09 4.34
C ALA A 3 -1.52 66.00 5.30
N LEU A 4 -2.71 65.51 5.66
CA LEU A 4 -3.54 66.01 6.76
C LEU A 4 -3.66 64.94 7.86
N ARG A 5 -2.91 65.21 8.93
CA ARG A 5 -3.21 65.12 10.37
C ARG A 5 -4.11 63.99 10.90
N SER A 6 -3.50 63.24 11.83
CA SER A 6 -4.02 62.22 12.73
C SER A 6 -5.23 62.65 13.56
N TYR A 7 -6.15 61.72 13.80
CA TYR A 7 -6.90 61.60 15.05
C TYR A 7 -6.97 60.13 15.49
N VAL A 8 -6.51 59.90 16.72
CA VAL A 8 -6.62 58.65 17.45
C VAL A 8 -8.07 58.48 17.92
N LEU A 9 -8.69 57.36 17.60
CA LEU A 9 -9.86 56.86 18.32
C LEU A 9 -9.59 55.41 18.75
N THR A 10 -9.30 55.31 20.03
CA THR A 10 -9.38 54.14 20.89
C THR A 10 -10.70 53.39 20.71
N GLY A 11 -10.65 52.07 20.52
CA GLY A 11 -11.85 51.23 20.56
C GLY A 11 -11.67 49.85 19.96
N GLN A 12 -11.07 48.93 20.72
CA GLN A 12 -11.04 47.50 20.38
C GLN A 12 -12.43 46.87 20.57
N PRO A 13 -12.98 46.11 19.61
CA PRO A 13 -13.98 45.11 19.93
C PRO A 13 -13.27 43.84 20.42
N ARG A 14 -13.41 43.61 21.72
CA ARG A 14 -13.01 42.37 22.41
C ARG A 14 -13.92 41.25 21.92
N TRP A 15 -13.42 40.39 21.06
CA TRP A 15 -14.00 39.07 20.84
C TRP A 15 -13.09 38.04 21.49
N GLY A 16 -13.44 37.67 22.72
CA GLY A 16 -12.85 36.53 23.38
C GLY A 16 -13.35 35.27 22.70
N CYS A 17 -12.46 34.56 22.02
CA CYS A 17 -12.63 33.16 21.73
C CYS A 17 -11.47 32.43 22.41
N SER A 18 -11.71 32.00 23.66
CA SER A 18 -10.82 31.03 24.30
C SER A 18 -11.05 29.69 23.62
N VAL A 19 -10.36 29.45 22.50
CA VAL A 19 -10.19 28.09 22.00
C VAL A 19 -9.13 27.46 22.88
N LEU A 20 -9.58 26.61 23.80
CA LEU A 20 -8.73 25.58 24.39
C LEU A 20 -8.04 24.85 23.24
N GLY A 21 -6.72 25.00 23.16
CA GLY A 21 -5.90 24.26 22.23
C GLY A 21 -6.01 22.77 22.53
N CYS A 22 -6.61 22.01 21.62
CA CYS A 22 -6.24 20.62 21.49
C CYS A 22 -4.84 20.60 20.87
N SER A 23 -3.80 20.42 21.68
CA SER A 23 -2.55 19.89 21.14
C SER A 23 -2.84 18.44 20.75
N SER A 24 -3.18 18.19 19.49
CA SER A 24 -3.03 16.86 18.96
C SER A 24 -1.53 16.61 18.86
N SER A 25 -1.05 15.78 19.80
CA SER A 25 0.18 15.01 19.61
C SER A 25 0.19 14.50 18.18
N SER A 26 1.30 14.69 17.49
CA SER A 26 1.51 14.22 16.11
C SER A 26 1.01 12.79 15.97
N GLU A 27 -0.19 12.62 15.42
CA GLU A 27 -0.64 11.35 14.90
C GLU A 27 0.38 10.99 13.83
N GLY A 28 1.03 9.84 13.98
CA GLY A 28 1.88 9.27 12.95
C GLY A 28 1.03 9.11 11.70
N GLY A 29 1.05 10.13 10.85
CA GLY A 29 0.35 10.15 9.59
C GLY A 29 0.85 8.96 8.80
N TYR A 30 -0.06 8.07 8.44
CA TYR A 30 0.23 7.05 7.45
C TYR A 30 0.47 7.79 6.13
N SER A 31 1.74 8.11 5.84
CA SER A 31 2.13 8.48 4.49
C SER A 31 2.05 7.20 3.67
N ALA A 32 1.28 7.23 2.58
CA ALA A 32 1.39 6.18 1.59
C ALA A 32 2.86 6.07 1.16
N PRO A 33 3.43 4.86 1.06
CA PRO A 33 4.78 4.68 0.53
C PRO A 33 4.83 5.25 -0.90
N ALA A 34 5.97 5.83 -1.28
CA ALA A 34 6.16 6.23 -2.67
C ALA A 34 6.16 4.96 -3.56
N PRO A 35 5.83 5.06 -4.86
CA PRO A 35 5.69 3.89 -5.76
C PRO A 35 6.92 2.97 -5.81
N ASN A 36 8.10 3.48 -5.45
CA ASN A 36 9.37 2.74 -5.47
C ASN A 36 9.98 2.51 -4.08
N ASP A 37 9.28 2.85 -3.01
CA ASP A 37 9.75 2.52 -1.67
C ASP A 37 9.50 1.02 -1.43
N ALA A 38 10.54 0.33 -0.96
CA ALA A 38 10.39 -1.04 -0.51
C ALA A 38 9.28 -1.11 0.54
N LEU A 39 8.30 -1.97 0.31
CA LEU A 39 7.22 -2.17 1.27
C LEU A 39 7.81 -2.65 2.61
N PRO A 40 7.41 -2.04 3.74
CA PRO A 40 7.93 -2.45 5.03
C PRO A 40 7.57 -3.92 5.29
N PRO A 41 8.50 -4.71 5.87
CA PRO A 41 8.28 -6.13 6.06
C PRO A 41 7.15 -6.38 7.07
N LEU A 42 6.36 -7.42 6.79
CA LEU A 42 5.39 -7.97 7.72
C LEU A 42 6.03 -9.13 8.49
N SER A 43 5.67 -9.28 9.77
CA SER A 43 6.15 -10.36 10.63
C SER A 43 4.99 -11.18 11.18
N ALA A 44 5.11 -12.50 11.14
CA ALA A 44 4.21 -13.39 11.86
C ALA A 44 4.66 -13.52 13.33
N VAL A 45 3.78 -13.15 14.26
CA VAL A 45 4.01 -13.27 15.69
C VAL A 45 3.15 -14.44 16.20
N PRO A 46 3.76 -15.51 16.73
CA PRO A 46 3.01 -16.58 17.35
C PRO A 46 2.32 -16.05 18.61
N ASP A 47 1.03 -16.37 18.74
CA ASP A 47 0.22 -16.15 19.94
C ASP A 47 -0.36 -17.50 20.36
N ALA A 48 -0.83 -17.62 21.60
CA ALA A 48 -1.25 -18.92 22.17
C ALA A 48 -2.39 -19.59 21.39
N ASP A 49 -3.20 -18.80 20.68
CA ASP A 49 -4.40 -19.28 19.99
C ASP A 49 -4.31 -19.20 18.44
N ILE A 50 -4.24 -17.99 17.88
CA ILE A 50 -4.49 -17.76 16.43
C ILE A 50 -3.32 -17.12 15.67
N GLY A 51 -2.26 -16.68 16.37
CA GLY A 51 -1.16 -15.92 15.78
C GLY A 51 -1.60 -14.57 15.20
N ARG A 52 -0.64 -13.67 14.95
CA ARG A 52 -0.92 -12.34 14.38
C ARG A 52 0.09 -11.99 13.31
N ILE A 53 -0.31 -11.16 12.35
CA ILE A 53 0.61 -10.52 11.40
C ILE A 53 0.76 -9.08 11.84
N VAL A 54 1.99 -8.62 12.00
CA VAL A 54 2.30 -7.24 12.41
C VAL A 54 3.18 -6.55 11.39
N ASP A 55 3.05 -5.23 11.28
CA ASP A 55 3.98 -4.40 10.53
C ASP A 55 5.21 -3.98 11.34
N SER A 56 6.11 -3.23 10.71
CA SER A 56 7.35 -2.71 11.32
C SER A 56 7.13 -1.75 12.49
N SER A 57 5.92 -1.19 12.64
CA SER A 57 5.53 -0.34 13.78
C SER A 57 4.82 -1.13 14.89
N GLY A 58 4.64 -2.44 14.72
CA GLY A 58 3.95 -3.32 15.66
C GLY A 58 2.43 -3.29 15.58
N ARG A 59 1.86 -2.65 14.55
CA ARG A 59 0.40 -2.66 14.32
C ARG A 59 0.00 -4.01 13.77
N GLU A 60 -1.11 -4.55 14.26
CA GLU A 60 -1.70 -5.76 13.68
C GLU A 60 -2.32 -5.45 12.31
N VAL A 61 -2.03 -6.29 11.32
CA VAL A 61 -2.47 -6.12 9.94
C VAL A 61 -3.37 -7.26 9.55
N LEU A 62 -4.61 -6.94 9.17
CA LEU A 62 -5.54 -7.90 8.59
C LEU A 62 -5.40 -7.87 7.06
N LEU A 63 -4.84 -8.94 6.49
CA LEU A 63 -4.66 -9.07 5.04
C LEU A 63 -5.97 -9.52 4.38
N ARG A 64 -6.59 -8.63 3.61
CA ARG A 64 -7.76 -8.95 2.78
C ARG A 64 -7.41 -8.67 1.32
N GLY A 65 -7.60 -9.67 0.47
CA GLY A 65 -7.02 -9.62 -0.86
C GLY A 65 -7.58 -10.62 -1.83
N VAL A 66 -6.98 -10.63 -3.02
CA VAL A 66 -7.31 -11.54 -4.12
C VAL A 66 -6.14 -12.37 -4.57
N ASN A 67 -6.45 -13.46 -5.27
CA ASN A 67 -5.46 -14.25 -5.97
C ASN A 67 -5.23 -13.67 -7.36
N VAL A 68 -3.97 -13.55 -7.77
CA VAL A 68 -3.55 -13.09 -9.09
C VAL A 68 -2.73 -14.20 -9.74
N ASN A 69 -3.18 -14.70 -10.89
CA ASN A 69 -2.58 -15.84 -11.58
C ASN A 69 -1.81 -15.47 -12.86
N ALA A 70 -1.47 -14.19 -13.05
CA ALA A 70 -0.87 -13.67 -14.27
C ALA A 70 0.41 -14.41 -14.72
N HIS A 71 1.22 -14.89 -13.77
CA HIS A 71 2.49 -15.58 -14.03
C HIS A 71 2.43 -17.10 -13.88
N VAL A 72 1.23 -17.68 -13.75
CA VAL A 72 1.09 -19.13 -13.58
C VAL A 72 1.18 -19.84 -14.92
N GLU A 73 1.91 -20.95 -14.93
CA GLU A 73 1.85 -21.93 -16.01
C GLU A 73 0.70 -22.91 -15.76
N TYR A 74 -0.34 -22.83 -16.60
CA TYR A 74 -1.42 -23.80 -16.62
C TYR A 74 -1.25 -24.76 -17.79
N TRP A 75 -1.73 -26.00 -17.59
CA TRP A 75 -1.95 -26.92 -18.70
C TRP A 75 -2.97 -26.33 -19.68
N GLN A 76 -2.59 -26.24 -20.96
CA GLN A 76 -3.46 -25.74 -22.03
C GLN A 76 -3.98 -26.90 -22.86
N TYR A 77 -5.29 -27.13 -22.81
CA TYR A 77 -5.96 -28.11 -23.69
C TYR A 77 -6.18 -27.54 -25.09
N ASP A 78 -6.59 -26.28 -25.17
CA ASP A 78 -6.87 -25.55 -26.41
C ASP A 78 -6.03 -24.25 -26.42
N PRO A 79 -5.13 -24.05 -27.40
CA PRO A 79 -4.32 -22.84 -27.53
C PRO A 79 -5.12 -21.56 -27.78
N GLU A 80 -6.37 -21.65 -28.25
CA GLU A 80 -7.22 -20.48 -28.49
C GLU A 80 -7.86 -19.95 -27.20
N LEU A 81 -7.82 -20.71 -26.10
CA LEU A 81 -8.36 -20.32 -24.81
C LEU A 81 -7.28 -19.71 -23.91
N PHE A 82 -7.53 -18.49 -23.45
CA PHE A 82 -6.70 -17.87 -22.43
C PHE A 82 -6.78 -18.66 -21.12
N THR A 83 -5.64 -18.81 -20.45
CA THR A 83 -5.55 -19.46 -19.12
C THR A 83 -5.18 -18.48 -18.01
N THR A 84 -4.59 -17.35 -18.37
CA THR A 84 -4.25 -16.24 -17.49
C THR A 84 -4.68 -14.92 -18.13
N TYR A 85 -4.89 -13.92 -17.29
CA TYR A 85 -4.97 -12.53 -17.71
C TYR A 85 -3.74 -11.79 -17.21
N PRO A 86 -3.19 -10.85 -17.99
CA PRO A 86 -2.15 -9.97 -17.47
C PRO A 86 -2.69 -9.19 -16.27
N PHE A 87 -1.83 -8.94 -15.29
CA PHE A 87 -2.14 -8.05 -14.18
C PHE A 87 -1.48 -6.71 -14.42
N THR A 88 -2.29 -5.67 -14.56
CA THR A 88 -1.85 -4.32 -14.92
C THR A 88 -1.91 -3.37 -13.73
N GLU A 89 -1.33 -2.18 -13.89
CA GLU A 89 -1.45 -1.12 -12.89
C GLU A 89 -2.92 -0.72 -12.64
N GLU A 90 -3.77 -0.76 -13.67
CA GLU A 90 -5.21 -0.47 -13.56
C GLU A 90 -5.94 -1.51 -12.69
N ASP A 91 -5.55 -2.78 -12.79
CA ASP A 91 -6.07 -3.85 -11.92
C ASP A 91 -5.65 -3.61 -10.47
N ALA A 92 -4.40 -3.19 -10.23
CA ALA A 92 -3.91 -2.85 -8.89
C ALA A 92 -4.68 -1.66 -8.28
N TYR A 93 -4.95 -0.61 -9.07
CA TYR A 93 -5.79 0.50 -8.63
C TYR A 93 -7.21 0.05 -8.30
N THR A 94 -7.77 -0.87 -9.08
CA THR A 94 -9.12 -1.42 -8.86
C THR A 94 -9.17 -2.22 -7.56
N VAL A 95 -8.18 -3.08 -7.31
CA VAL A 95 -8.01 -3.82 -6.04
C VAL A 95 -7.95 -2.86 -4.86
N ALA A 96 -7.13 -1.81 -4.95
CA ALA A 96 -7.00 -0.81 -3.88
C ALA A 96 -8.30 -0.01 -3.68
N ALA A 97 -9.00 0.37 -4.75
CA ALA A 97 -10.25 1.11 -4.70
C ALA A 97 -11.40 0.30 -4.05
N MET A 98 -11.35 -1.03 -4.13
CA MET A 98 -12.26 -1.92 -3.40
C MET A 98 -11.93 -2.05 -1.90
N GLY A 99 -10.81 -1.46 -1.45
CA GLY A 99 -10.35 -1.55 -0.06
C GLY A 99 -9.62 -2.84 0.27
N TRP A 100 -9.18 -3.60 -0.75
CA TRP A 100 -8.27 -4.72 -0.54
C TRP A 100 -6.84 -4.23 -0.34
N THR A 101 -6.11 -4.95 0.51
CA THR A 101 -4.78 -4.57 1.01
C THR A 101 -3.69 -5.56 0.62
N MET A 102 -4.04 -6.62 -0.12
CA MET A 102 -3.12 -7.72 -0.43
C MET A 102 -3.48 -8.36 -1.78
N VAL A 103 -2.44 -8.80 -2.49
CA VAL A 103 -2.57 -9.76 -3.58
C VAL A 103 -1.76 -11.00 -3.24
N ARG A 104 -2.35 -12.18 -3.47
CA ARG A 104 -1.64 -13.45 -3.46
C ARG A 104 -1.22 -13.73 -4.89
N LEU A 105 0.04 -13.46 -5.20
CA LEU A 105 0.64 -13.73 -6.50
C LEU A 105 0.95 -15.22 -6.62
N LEU A 106 0.35 -15.89 -7.61
CA LEU A 106 0.60 -17.30 -7.86
C LEU A 106 1.75 -17.45 -8.85
N LEU A 107 2.68 -18.33 -8.51
CA LEU A 107 3.86 -18.67 -9.32
C LEU A 107 3.90 -20.17 -9.57
N SER A 108 4.59 -20.58 -10.64
CA SER A 108 4.80 -21.99 -10.97
C SER A 108 6.24 -22.42 -10.69
N TRP A 109 6.43 -23.43 -9.85
CA TRP A 109 7.76 -23.99 -9.56
C TRP A 109 8.46 -24.47 -10.84
N SER A 110 7.72 -25.04 -11.79
CA SER A 110 8.24 -25.44 -13.11
C SER A 110 8.89 -24.29 -13.90
N ARG A 111 8.55 -23.05 -13.59
CA ARG A 111 9.16 -21.85 -14.19
C ARG A 111 10.22 -21.23 -13.28
N VAL A 112 10.06 -21.34 -11.96
CA VAL A 112 11.07 -20.90 -10.98
C VAL A 112 12.34 -21.76 -11.08
N GLU A 113 12.19 -23.08 -11.10
CA GLU A 113 13.28 -24.07 -11.20
C GLU A 113 12.90 -25.12 -12.26
N PRO A 114 13.10 -24.80 -13.57
CA PRO A 114 12.72 -25.71 -14.66
C PRO A 114 13.48 -27.04 -14.66
N GLU A 115 14.72 -27.01 -14.18
CA GLU A 115 15.54 -28.19 -13.94
C GLU A 115 16.14 -28.11 -12.53
N PRO A 116 16.38 -29.24 -11.85
CA PRO A 116 16.94 -29.23 -10.50
C PRO A 116 18.22 -28.39 -10.39
N GLY A 117 18.19 -27.35 -9.55
CA GLY A 117 19.28 -26.41 -9.33
C GLY A 117 19.47 -25.34 -10.41
N VAL A 118 18.61 -25.28 -11.43
CA VAL A 118 18.63 -24.26 -12.49
C VAL A 118 17.44 -23.33 -12.31
N TYR A 119 17.71 -22.08 -11.94
CA TYR A 119 16.67 -21.08 -11.73
C TYR A 119 16.35 -20.30 -13.01
N GLY A 120 15.07 -20.12 -13.30
CA GLY A 120 14.57 -19.38 -14.45
C GLY A 120 14.69 -17.88 -14.26
N GLU A 121 15.90 -17.32 -14.34
CA GLU A 121 16.17 -15.88 -14.08
C GLU A 121 15.26 -14.95 -14.90
N ALA A 122 15.06 -15.23 -16.18
CA ALA A 122 14.17 -14.42 -17.03
C ALA A 122 12.71 -14.39 -16.53
N TYR A 123 12.25 -15.48 -15.91
CA TYR A 123 10.92 -15.53 -15.30
C TYR A 123 10.88 -14.78 -13.96
N LEU A 124 11.95 -14.85 -13.17
CA LEU A 124 12.05 -14.08 -11.92
C LEU A 124 12.13 -12.58 -12.20
N ASP A 125 12.85 -12.17 -13.25
CA ASP A 125 12.91 -10.79 -13.73
C ASP A 125 11.53 -10.31 -14.22
N GLU A 126 10.76 -11.16 -14.93
CA GLU A 126 9.38 -10.87 -15.36
C GLU A 126 8.46 -10.59 -14.17
N ILE A 127 8.61 -11.33 -13.07
CA ILE A 127 7.79 -11.17 -11.86
C ILE A 127 8.18 -9.92 -11.07
N ALA A 128 9.46 -9.56 -11.09
CA ALA A 128 9.99 -8.43 -10.34
C ALA A 128 9.80 -7.06 -11.02
N ALA A 129 9.46 -7.07 -12.32
CA ALA A 129 9.20 -5.89 -13.14
C ALA A 129 7.82 -5.27 -12.85
#